data_AF-A0A0D0QWL4-F1
#
_entry.id   AF-A0A0D0QWL4-F1
#
_cell.length_a   1.000
_cell.length_b   1.000
_cell.length_c   1.000
_cell.angle_alpha   90.00
_cell.angle_beta   90.00
_cell.angle_gamma   90.00
#
_symmetry.space_group_name_H-M   'P 1'
#
loop_
_entity.id
_entity.type
_entity.pdbx_description
1 polymer ?
#
loop_
_entity_poly.entity_id
_entity_poly.type
_entity_poly.pdbx_seq_one_letter_code
_entity_poly.pdbx_strand_id
1 'polypeptide(L)'
;MNLDYFIALTVGRNGVGKVKLRRVYNCLFENEEEQELLYVHGEDFDGNIIYEYCDGTFQLHKMTKYQLTEKYSRVWISPSKEDL
;
A
#
# COMPACT_ATOMS: atom_id res chain seq x y z
N MET A 1 21.42 11.64 -4.43
CA MET A 1 21.29 10.29 -3.85
C MET A 1 19.93 9.74 -4.29
N ASN A 2 19.89 8.74 -5.18
CA ASN A 2 18.63 8.03 -5.46
C ASN A 2 18.49 6.95 -4.38
N LEU A 3 17.57 7.16 -3.43
CA LEU A 3 17.19 6.10 -2.51
C LEU A 3 16.22 5.19 -3.26
N ASP A 4 16.74 4.12 -3.85
CA ASP A 4 15.90 3.09 -4.45
C ASP A 4 15.21 2.31 -3.33
N TYR A 5 13.92 2.59 -3.09
CA TYR A 5 13.12 1.84 -2.12
C TYR A 5 12.64 0.54 -2.76
N PHE A 6 13.05 -0.58 -2.18
CA PHE A 6 12.59 -1.91 -2.56
C PHE A 6 11.64 -2.45 -1.51
N ILE A 7 10.51 -2.98 -1.95
CA ILE A 7 9.61 -3.76 -1.10
C ILE A 7 9.66 -5.20 -1.56
N ALA A 8 9.83 -6.10 -0.59
CA ALA A 8 9.77 -7.52 -0.82
C ALA A 8 8.32 -7.91 -1.11
N LEU A 9 8.04 -8.39 -2.32
CA LEU A 9 6.82 -9.09 -2.67
C LEU A 9 6.94 -10.56 -2.26
N THR A 10 6.04 -11.05 -1.43
CA THR A 10 5.84 -12.49 -1.32
C THR A 10 4.99 -12.94 -2.52
N VAL A 11 5.58 -13.65 -3.48
CA VAL A 11 4.87 -14.17 -4.66
C VAL A 11 4.65 -15.67 -4.48
N GLY A 12 3.56 -16.03 -3.79
CA GLY A 12 3.13 -17.42 -3.63
C GLY A 12 4.19 -18.34 -2.98
N ARG A 13 4.05 -19.66 -3.22
CA ARG A 13 4.82 -20.71 -2.53
C ARG A 13 6.33 -20.78 -2.86
N ASN A 14 6.87 -20.03 -3.83
CA ASN A 14 8.23 -20.29 -4.34
C ASN A 14 9.07 -19.05 -4.73
N GLY A 15 8.76 -17.82 -4.28
CA GLY A 15 9.65 -16.70 -4.57
C GLY A 15 9.35 -15.39 -3.84
N VAL A 16 10.40 -14.74 -3.33
CA VAL A 16 10.35 -13.35 -2.90
C VAL A 16 10.70 -12.48 -4.11
N GLY A 17 9.69 -11.88 -4.74
CA GLY A 17 9.89 -10.83 -5.72
C GLY A 17 10.35 -9.54 -5.02
N LYS A 18 11.01 -8.63 -5.73
CA LYS A 18 11.26 -7.28 -5.23
C LYS A 18 10.58 -6.29 -6.17
N VAL A 19 9.76 -5.39 -5.63
CA VAL A 19 9.23 -4.25 -6.38
C VAL A 19 10.00 -3.01 -6.01
N LYS A 20 10.48 -2.33 -7.04
CA LYS A 20 11.11 -1.03 -6.93
C LYS A 20 10.03 0.03 -6.95
N LEU A 21 9.99 0.86 -5.91
CA LEU A 21 9.07 1.99 -5.85
C LEU A 21 9.72 3.24 -6.43
N ARG A 22 8.96 3.94 -7.27
CA ARG A 22 9.25 5.30 -7.72
C ARG A 22 8.92 6.32 -6.63
N ARG A 23 7.85 6.09 -5.85
CA ARG A 23 7.43 6.95 -4.75
C ARG A 23 6.92 6.12 -3.59
N VAL A 24 7.26 6.52 -2.36
CA VAL A 24 6.81 5.88 -1.12
C VAL A 24 5.69 6.72 -0.51
N TYR A 25 4.62 6.06 -0.06
CA TYR A 25 3.46 6.68 0.58
C TYR A 25 3.29 6.24 2.04
N ASN A 26 3.37 4.94 2.33
CA ASN A 26 3.21 4.35 3.67
C ASN A 26 2.01 4.91 4.44
N CYS A 27 0.81 4.73 3.91
CA CYS A 27 -0.40 5.22 4.57
C CYS A 27 -1.61 4.32 4.31
N LEU A 28 -2.61 4.45 5.19
CA LEU A 28 -3.84 3.69 5.11
C LEU A 28 -4.87 4.36 4.20
N PHE A 29 -5.64 3.51 3.52
CA PHE A 29 -6.80 3.86 2.71
C PHE A 29 -7.95 2.95 3.10
N GLU A 30 -9.14 3.50 3.24
CA GLU A 30 -10.34 2.75 3.61
C GLU A 30 -11.43 2.87 2.55
N ASN A 31 -12.19 1.79 2.39
CA ASN A 31 -13.48 1.79 1.71
C ASN A 31 -14.52 1.35 2.73
N GLU A 32 -15.30 2.32 3.21
CA GLU A 32 -16.30 2.10 4.25
C GLU A 32 -17.46 1.20 3.77
N GLU A 33 -17.82 1.25 2.49
CA GLU A 33 -18.93 0.47 1.92
C GLU A 33 -18.60 -1.03 1.90
N GLU A 34 -17.38 -1.36 1.50
CA GLU A 34 -16.90 -2.75 1.41
C GLU A 34 -16.24 -3.25 2.71
N GLN A 35 -16.13 -2.38 3.74
CA GLN A 35 -15.42 -2.64 4.99
C GLN A 35 -13.96 -3.08 4.77
N GLU A 36 -13.29 -2.48 3.78
CA GLU A 36 -11.92 -2.81 3.42
C GLU A 36 -10.93 -1.75 3.90
N LEU A 37 -9.77 -2.21 4.38
CA LEU A 37 -8.65 -1.37 4.76
C LEU A 37 -7.38 -1.81 4.03
N LEU A 38 -6.76 -0.86 3.33
CA LEU A 38 -5.56 -1.06 2.55
C LEU A 38 -4.39 -0.32 3.19
N TYR A 39 -3.24 -0.98 3.27
CA TYR A 39 -1.97 -0.31 3.54
C TYR A 39 -1.24 -0.06 2.21
N VAL A 40 -1.16 1.22 1.82
CA VAL A 40 -0.52 1.62 0.58
C VAL A 40 0.95 1.92 0.84
N HIS A 41 1.81 1.11 0.23
CA HIS A 41 3.25 1.29 0.36
C HIS A 41 3.77 2.41 -0.55
N GLY A 42 3.31 2.48 -1.79
CA GLY A 42 3.83 3.44 -2.75
C GLY A 42 3.39 3.20 -4.19
N GLU A 43 4.10 3.85 -5.12
CA GLU A 43 3.88 3.77 -6.56
C GLU A 43 5.14 3.18 -7.23
N ASP A 44 4.97 2.22 -8.13
CA ASP A 44 6.06 1.64 -8.93
C ASP A 44 6.42 2.50 -10.16
N PHE A 45 7.41 2.07 -10.93
CA PHE A 45 7.86 2.81 -12.11
C PHE A 45 6.88 2.76 -13.29
N ASP A 46 5.96 1.79 -13.28
CA ASP A 46 4.88 1.64 -14.26
C ASP A 46 3.65 2.49 -13.89
N GLY A 47 3.68 3.18 -12.74
CA GLY A 47 2.58 4.02 -12.26
C GLY A 47 1.49 3.25 -11.50
N ASN A 48 1.76 2.02 -11.09
CA ASN A 48 0.83 1.24 -10.27
C ASN A 48 1.05 1.52 -8.79
N ILE A 49 -0.05 1.60 -8.05
CA ILE A 49 -0.06 1.61 -6.60
C ILE A 49 0.18 0.19 -6.09
N ILE A 50 1.14 0.07 -5.17
CA ILE A 50 1.49 -1.15 -4.45
C ILE A 50 0.89 -1.08 -3.05
N TYR A 51 0.07 -2.06 -2.70
CA TYR A 51 -0.67 -2.09 -1.43
C TYR A 51 -0.87 -3.52 -0.94
N GLU A 52 -1.23 -3.68 0.34
CA GLU A 52 -1.73 -4.93 0.92
C GLU A 52 -3.08 -4.70 1.60
N TYR A 53 -3.91 -5.75 1.66
CA TYR A 53 -5.10 -5.75 2.49
C TYR A 53 -4.69 -5.95 3.96
N CYS A 54 -5.36 -5.23 4.87
CA CYS A 54 -5.16 -5.40 6.31
C CYS A 54 -5.95 -6.62 6.85
N ASP A 55 -5.82 -7.77 6.20
CA ASP A 55 -6.53 -9.02 6.49
C ASP A 55 -5.63 -10.13 7.07
N GLY A 56 -4.34 -9.84 7.26
CA GLY A 56 -3.35 -10.77 7.79
C GLY A 56 -2.73 -11.72 6.75
N THR A 57 -3.06 -11.58 5.47
CA THR A 57 -2.44 -12.39 4.39
C THR A 57 -1.05 -11.89 3.99
N PHE A 58 -0.74 -10.61 4.27
CA PHE A 58 0.52 -9.94 3.89
C PHE A 58 0.87 -10.12 2.40
N GLN A 59 -0.17 -10.17 1.56
CA GLN A 59 -0.03 -10.31 0.12
C GLN A 59 -0.05 -8.92 -0.52
N LEU A 60 0.93 -8.68 -1.41
CA LEU A 60 1.02 -7.43 -2.14
C LEU A 60 0.24 -7.49 -3.45
N HIS A 61 -0.57 -6.46 -3.64
CA HIS A 61 -1.45 -6.26 -4.78
C HIS A 61 -1.06 -4.99 -5.53
N LYS A 62 -1.58 -4.87 -6.75
CA LYS A 62 -1.40 -3.71 -7.60
C LYS A 62 -2.74 -3.16 -8.06
N MET A 63 -2.86 -1.85 -8.10
CA MET A 63 -3.98 -1.16 -8.74
C MET A 63 -3.52 0.15 -9.36
N THR A 64 -4.32 0.72 -10.25
CA THR A 64 -4.06 2.07 -10.75
C THR A 64 -4.39 3.11 -9.69
N LYS A 65 -3.77 4.28 -9.79
CA LYS A 65 -4.11 5.42 -8.92
C LYS A 65 -5.59 5.80 -9.01
N TYR A 66 -6.18 5.70 -10.20
CA TYR A 66 -7.60 5.98 -10.41
C TYR A 66 -8.49 5.01 -9.62
N GLN A 67 -8.22 3.71 -9.68
CA GLN A 67 -8.94 2.70 -8.88
C GLN A 67 -8.84 2.95 -7.37
N LEU A 68 -7.66 3.39 -6.89
CA LEU A 68 -7.49 3.76 -5.49
C LEU A 68 -8.39 4.94 -5.12
N THR A 69 -8.32 6.03 -5.89
CA THR A 69 -9.03 7.28 -5.54
C THR A 69 -10.52 7.25 -5.84
N GLU A 70 -10.98 6.33 -6.70
CA GLU A 70 -12.41 6.15 -6.99
C GLU A 70 -13.14 5.49 -5.82
N LYS A 71 -12.49 4.49 -5.18
CA LYS A 71 -13.15 3.61 -4.20
C LYS A 71 -12.68 3.81 -2.76
N TYR A 72 -11.47 4.34 -2.57
CA TYR A 72 -10.87 4.44 -1.24
C TYR A 72 -10.52 5.88 -0.90
N SER A 73 -10.72 6.20 0.38
CA SER A 73 -10.33 7.48 0.96
C SER A 73 -9.12 7.29 1.87
N ARG A 74 -8.22 8.27 1.88
CA ARG A 74 -7.03 8.22 2.75
C ARG A 74 -7.45 8.42 4.20
N VAL A 75 -7.03 7.50 5.07
CA VAL A 75 -7.26 7.63 6.51
C VAL A 75 -6.32 8.70 7.08
N TRP A 76 -6.88 9.75 7.67
CA TRP A 76 -6.11 10.73 8.43
C TRP A 76 -5.93 10.23 9.85
N ILE A 77 -4.82 9.54 10.12
CA ILE A 77 -4.42 9.25 11.49
C ILE A 77 -3.92 10.57 12.09
N SER A 78 -4.79 11.27 12.82
CA SER A 78 -4.29 12.24 13.80
C SER A 78 -3.55 11.44 14.87
N PRO A 79 -2.37 11.88 15.36
CA PRO A 79 -1.76 11.24 16.51
C PRO A 79 -2.80 11.29 17.65
N SER A 80 -3.34 10.14 18.03
CA SER A 80 -4.19 10.03 19.22
C SER A 80 -3.37 10.57 20.39
N LYS A 81 -3.94 11.51 21.14
CA LYS A 81 -3.29 12.20 22.27
C LYS A 81 -3.01 11.28 23.48
N GLU A 82 -2.88 9.98 23.29
CA GLU A 82 -2.77 8.98 24.36
C GLU A 82 -1.43 8.25 24.41
N ASP A 83 -0.41 8.72 23.68
CA ASP A 83 0.99 8.28 23.81
C ASP A 83 1.90 9.39 24.39
N LEU A 84 1.47 10.04 25.48
CA LEU A 84 2.31 10.92 26.31
C LEU A 84 2.22 10.55 27.79
#